data_AF-K2AH32-F1
#
_entry.id   AF-K2AH32-F1
#
_cell.length_a   1.000
_cell.length_b   1.000
_cell.length_c   1.000
_cell.angle_alpha   90.00
_cell.angle_beta   90.00
_cell.angle_gamma   90.00
#
_symmetry.space_group_name_H-M   'P 1'
#
loop_
_entity.id
_entity.type
_entity.pdbx_description
1 polymer ?
#
loop_
_entity_poly.entity_id
_entity_poly.type
_entity_poly.pdbx_seq_one_letter_code
_entity_poly.pdbx_strand_id
1 'polypeptide(L)'
;MMKKSVPSKAPAEQVVKDIRRATRKLHSSEEKIRIVLSGLRGEDSIAELCRKERIAQSLYYSWSKEFLEAGKKRLAGDTARQANTGEVKNLRAEALALKELVADLSLENRLLKKNMSGAGGDPE
;
A
#
# COMPACT_ATOMS: atom_id res chain seq x y z
N MET A 1 -22.17 -15.09 53.66
CA MET A 1 -20.86 -15.72 53.35
C MET A 1 -20.69 -15.74 51.84
N MET A 2 -19.90 -14.80 51.30
CA MET A 2 -19.76 -14.61 49.85
C MET A 2 -18.74 -15.62 49.30
N LYS A 3 -19.21 -16.58 48.49
CA LYS A 3 -18.34 -17.53 47.77
C LYS A 3 -17.64 -16.75 46.65
N LYS A 4 -16.33 -16.49 46.80
CA LYS A 4 -15.49 -15.99 45.70
C LYS A 4 -15.47 -17.04 44.60
N SER A 5 -15.96 -16.67 43.42
CA SER A 5 -15.84 -17.49 42.21
C SER A 5 -14.36 -17.65 41.85
N VAL A 6 -13.91 -18.89 41.76
CA VAL A 6 -12.58 -19.20 41.23
C VAL A 6 -12.61 -18.89 39.73
N PRO A 7 -11.65 -18.14 39.18
CA PRO A 7 -11.64 -17.86 37.76
C PRO A 7 -11.50 -19.17 36.99
N SER A 8 -12.47 -19.46 36.13
CA SER A 8 -12.46 -20.62 35.23
C SER A 8 -11.19 -20.56 34.38
N LYS A 9 -10.34 -21.58 34.49
CA LYS A 9 -9.16 -21.72 33.62
C LYS A 9 -9.65 -21.78 32.17
N ALA A 10 -8.97 -21.06 31.27
CA ALA A 10 -9.28 -21.11 29.84
C ALA A 10 -9.29 -22.57 29.34
N PRO A 11 -10.18 -22.93 28.40
CA PRO A 11 -10.25 -24.28 27.86
C PRO A 11 -8.88 -24.67 27.27
N ALA A 12 -8.45 -25.91 27.49
CA ALA A 12 -7.11 -26.37 27.13
C ALA A 12 -6.77 -26.13 25.64
N GLU A 13 -7.77 -26.21 24.75
CA GLU A 13 -7.62 -25.89 23.33
C GLU A 13 -7.21 -24.43 23.07
N GLN A 14 -7.74 -23.49 23.84
CA GLN A 14 -7.42 -22.07 23.73
C GLN A 14 -5.96 -21.83 24.16
N VAL A 15 -5.55 -22.45 25.27
CA VAL A 15 -4.17 -22.37 25.76
C VAL A 15 -3.19 -22.94 24.73
N VAL A 16 -3.50 -24.08 24.11
CA VAL A 16 -2.66 -24.67 23.05
C VAL A 16 -2.57 -23.77 21.81
N LYS A 17 -3.69 -23.15 21.39
CA LYS A 17 -3.69 -22.19 20.27
C LYS A 17 -2.82 -20.97 20.58
N ASP A 18 -2.91 -20.45 21.80
CA ASP A 18 -2.14 -19.28 22.23
C ASP A 18 -0.65 -19.59 22.33
N ILE A 19 -0.26 -20.76 22.86
CA ILE A 19 1.13 -21.23 22.86
C ILE A 19 1.66 -21.35 21.43
N ARG A 20 0.90 -21.99 20.52
CA ARG A 20 1.30 -22.12 19.11
C ARG A 20 1.44 -20.76 18.40
N ARG A 21 0.60 -19.78 18.77
CA ARG A 21 0.67 -18.43 18.22
C ARG A 21 1.89 -17.67 18.75
N ALA A 22 2.15 -17.75 20.05
CA ALA A 22 3.26 -17.08 20.72
C ALA A 22 4.63 -17.66 20.31
N THR A 23 4.71 -18.98 20.09
CA THR A 23 5.94 -19.69 19.70
C THR A 23 6.15 -19.78 18.19
N ARG A 24 5.27 -19.17 17.38
CA ARG A 24 5.38 -19.19 15.92
C ARG A 24 6.68 -18.51 15.48
N LYS A 25 7.55 -19.24 14.77
CA LYS A 25 8.74 -18.66 14.14
C LYS A 25 8.29 -17.57 13.15
N LEU A 26 8.81 -16.36 13.34
CA LEU A 26 8.64 -15.25 12.41
C LEU A 26 9.79 -15.28 11.42
N HIS A 27 9.46 -15.43 10.13
CA HIS A 27 10.44 -15.32 9.05
C HIS A 27 10.53 -13.86 8.60
N SER A 28 11.74 -13.30 8.59
CA SER A 28 11.95 -11.95 8.06
C SER A 28 11.66 -11.92 6.55
N SER A 29 11.38 -10.74 6.01
CA SER A 29 11.18 -10.59 4.57
C SER A 29 12.41 -11.05 3.77
N GLU A 30 13.62 -10.77 4.27
CA GLU A 30 14.88 -11.20 3.66
C GLU A 30 15.03 -12.73 3.66
N GLU A 31 14.70 -13.40 4.77
CA GLU A 31 14.75 -14.86 4.85
C GLU A 31 13.76 -15.50 3.88
N LYS A 32 12.53 -14.98 3.79
CA LYS A 32 11.53 -15.45 2.81
C LYS A 32 12.03 -15.30 1.38
N ILE A 33 12.58 -14.14 1.03
CA ILE A 33 13.12 -13.87 -0.32
C ILE A 33 14.25 -14.84 -0.64
N ARG A 34 15.21 -15.02 0.27
CA ARG A 34 16.33 -15.97 0.10
C ARG A 34 15.83 -17.38 -0.21
N ILE A 35 14.87 -17.88 0.56
CA ILE A 35 14.31 -19.22 0.38
C ILE A 35 13.58 -19.34 -0.97
N VAL A 36 12.76 -18.35 -1.34
CA VAL A 36 12.07 -18.34 -2.64
C VAL A 36 13.07 -18.37 -3.79
N LEU A 37 14.12 -17.56 -3.75
CA LEU A 37 15.16 -17.54 -4.78
C LEU A 37 15.94 -18.85 -4.87
N SER A 38 16.25 -19.49 -3.75
CA SER A 38 16.88 -20.83 -3.74
C SER A 38 15.98 -21.88 -4.41
N GLY A 39 14.67 -21.85 -4.13
CA GLY A 39 13.72 -22.77 -4.77
C GLY A 39 13.55 -22.53 -6.27
N LEU A 40 13.56 -21.26 -6.70
CA LEU A 40 13.51 -20.90 -8.12
C LEU A 40 14.80 -21.27 -8.88
N ARG A 41 15.94 -21.31 -8.19
CA ARG A 41 17.23 -21.73 -8.77
C ARG A 41 17.24 -23.22 -9.11
N GLY A 42 16.47 -24.03 -8.38
CA GLY A 42 16.26 -25.45 -8.69
C GLY A 42 17.43 -26.38 -8.37
N GLU A 43 18.37 -25.96 -7.51
CA GLU A 43 19.52 -26.77 -7.09
C GLU A 43 19.12 -27.96 -6.20
N ASP A 44 18.15 -27.74 -5.32
CA ASP A 44 17.52 -28.77 -4.49
C ASP A 44 16.05 -28.94 -4.92
N SER A 45 15.48 -30.13 -4.67
CA SER A 45 14.02 -30.25 -4.76
C SER A 45 13.35 -29.33 -3.73
N ILE A 46 12.15 -28.81 -4.05
CA ILE A 46 11.39 -27.96 -3.11
C ILE A 46 11.16 -28.65 -1.77
N ALA A 47 11.00 -29.98 -1.78
CA ALA A 47 10.85 -30.79 -0.58
C ALA A 47 12.12 -30.78 0.30
N GLU A 48 13.31 -30.88 -0.30
CA GLU A 48 14.59 -30.82 0.42
C GLU A 48 14.86 -29.43 0.97
N LEU A 49 14.64 -28.39 0.16
CA LEU A 49 14.77 -27.00 0.59
C LEU A 49 13.87 -26.71 1.80
N CYS A 50 12.60 -27.10 1.76
CA CYS A 50 11.67 -26.90 2.86
C CYS A 50 12.08 -27.63 4.14
N ARG A 51 12.67 -28.84 4.02
CA ARG A 51 13.23 -29.58 5.17
C ARG A 51 14.45 -28.87 5.78
N LYS A 52 15.38 -28.38 4.94
CA LYS A 52 16.57 -27.62 5.39
C LYS A 52 16.17 -26.34 6.13
N GLU A 53 15.20 -25.62 5.58
CA GLU A 53 14.73 -24.33 6.10
C GLU A 53 13.69 -24.46 7.24
N ARG A 54 13.26 -25.69 7.55
CA ARG A 54 12.23 -26.03 8.55
C ARG A 54 10.90 -25.30 8.29
N ILE A 55 10.46 -25.28 7.03
CA ILE A 55 9.18 -24.72 6.62
C ILE A 55 8.28 -25.79 5.99
N ALA A 56 6.97 -25.55 6.01
CA ALA A 56 6.04 -26.35 5.22
C ALA A 56 6.14 -25.97 3.74
N GLN A 57 5.98 -26.94 2.83
CA GLN A 57 5.96 -26.67 1.39
C GLN A 57 4.85 -25.70 0.98
N SER A 58 3.70 -25.73 1.67
CA SER A 58 2.61 -24.77 1.44
C SER A 58 3.03 -23.32 1.68
N LEU A 59 3.89 -23.07 2.67
CA LEU A 59 4.46 -21.75 2.96
C LEU A 59 5.35 -21.28 1.80
N TYR A 60 6.22 -22.17 1.29
CA TYR A 60 7.07 -21.88 0.14
C TYR A 60 6.23 -21.46 -1.08
N TYR A 61 5.20 -22.24 -1.43
CA TYR A 61 4.38 -21.93 -2.60
C TYR A 61 3.58 -20.63 -2.42
N SER A 62 3.09 -20.33 -1.21
CA SER A 62 2.44 -19.03 -0.93
C SER A 62 3.40 -17.88 -1.17
N TRP A 63 4.62 -17.94 -0.60
CA TRP A 63 5.61 -16.89 -0.73
C TRP A 63 6.12 -16.75 -2.17
N SER A 64 6.36 -17.87 -2.86
CA SER A 64 6.81 -17.88 -4.25
C SER A 64 5.76 -17.23 -5.17
N LYS A 65 4.48 -17.57 -4.98
CA LYS A 65 3.37 -16.93 -5.70
C LYS A 65 3.32 -15.43 -5.43
N GLU A 66 3.31 -15.01 -4.17
CA GLU A 66 3.26 -13.59 -3.79
C GLU A 66 4.45 -12.80 -4.36
N PHE A 67 5.65 -13.37 -4.29
CA PHE A 67 6.88 -12.77 -4.80
C PHE A 67 6.86 -12.58 -6.33
N LEU A 68 6.45 -13.62 -7.07
CA LEU A 68 6.36 -13.57 -8.53
C LEU A 68 5.23 -12.64 -9.00
N GLU A 69 4.08 -12.65 -8.34
CA GLU A 69 2.98 -11.74 -8.65
C GLU A 69 3.36 -10.28 -8.41
N ALA A 70 4.07 -9.98 -7.31
CA ALA A 70 4.60 -8.65 -7.05
C ALA A 70 5.61 -8.22 -8.13
N GLY A 71 6.51 -9.12 -8.53
CA GLY A 71 7.45 -8.88 -9.64
C GLY A 71 6.74 -8.62 -10.96
N LYS A 72 5.73 -9.42 -11.29
CA LYS A 72 4.91 -9.27 -12.51
C LYS A 72 4.18 -7.93 -12.53
N LYS A 73 3.52 -7.54 -11.43
CA LYS A 73 2.86 -6.23 -11.33
C LYS A 73 3.83 -5.09 -11.53
N ARG A 74 5.02 -5.17 -10.92
CA ARG A 74 6.08 -4.16 -11.08
C ARG A 74 6.55 -4.04 -12.52
N LEU A 75 6.73 -5.17 -13.22
CA LEU A 75 7.15 -5.20 -14.62
C LEU A 75 6.03 -4.78 -15.59
N ALA A 76 4.78 -5.07 -15.26
CA ALA A 76 3.60 -4.67 -16.03
C ALA A 76 3.29 -3.16 -15.95
N GLY A 77 4.19 -2.36 -15.38
CA GLY A 77 4.06 -0.91 -15.37
C GLY A 77 3.14 -0.37 -14.28
N ASP A 78 2.94 -1.11 -13.18
CA ASP A 78 2.32 -0.58 -11.95
C ASP A 78 3.30 0.38 -11.24
N THR A 79 3.61 1.47 -11.96
CA THR A 79 4.64 2.48 -11.71
C THR A 79 4.05 3.65 -10.94
N ALA A 80 2.92 3.48 -10.25
CA ALA A 80 2.14 4.58 -9.71
C ALA A 80 2.83 5.40 -8.58
N ARG A 81 4.02 5.03 -8.09
CA ARG A 81 4.62 5.74 -6.93
C ARG A 81 6.10 6.13 -6.97
N GLN A 82 6.90 5.69 -7.93
CA GLN A 82 8.33 6.07 -7.93
C GLN A 82 8.80 6.90 -9.13
N ALA A 83 8.06 6.94 -10.23
CA ALA A 83 8.37 7.82 -11.37
C ALA A 83 7.66 9.20 -11.28
N ASN A 84 6.93 9.46 -10.20
CA ASN A 84 6.02 10.58 -10.08
C ASN A 84 6.71 11.94 -9.84
N THR A 85 8.04 12.03 -9.73
CA THR A 85 8.68 13.34 -9.46
C THR A 85 8.59 14.29 -10.65
N GLY A 86 8.76 13.78 -11.88
CA GLY A 86 8.66 14.58 -13.10
C GLY A 86 7.21 14.96 -13.42
N GLU A 87 6.31 13.97 -13.37
CA GLU A 87 4.88 14.16 -13.63
C GLU A 87 4.21 15.04 -12.57
N VAL A 88 4.49 14.86 -11.26
CA VAL A 88 4.01 15.80 -10.23
C VAL A 88 4.58 17.19 -10.43
N LYS A 89 5.84 17.32 -10.84
CA LYS A 89 6.43 18.64 -11.08
C LYS A 89 5.73 19.35 -12.24
N ASN A 90 5.46 18.64 -13.34
CA ASN A 90 4.73 19.17 -14.49
C ASN A 90 3.29 19.52 -14.13
N LEU A 91 2.57 18.61 -13.45
CA LEU A 91 1.20 18.85 -12.99
C LEU A 91 1.11 20.02 -12.00
N ARG A 92 2.10 20.19 -11.12
CA ARG A 92 2.17 21.35 -10.21
C ARG A 92 2.43 22.66 -10.96
N ALA A 93 3.30 22.63 -11.97
CA ALA A 93 3.56 23.81 -12.81
C ALA A 93 2.32 24.19 -13.62
N GLU A 94 1.64 23.22 -14.22
CA GLU A 94 0.38 23.43 -14.95
C GLU A 94 -0.73 23.95 -14.04
N ALA A 95 -0.87 23.39 -12.83
CA ALA A 95 -1.84 23.86 -11.85
C ALA A 95 -1.56 25.30 -11.36
N LEU A 96 -0.29 25.74 -11.35
CA LEU A 96 0.06 27.14 -11.05
C LEU A 96 -0.33 28.05 -12.21
N ALA A 97 0.04 27.71 -13.44
CA ALA A 97 -0.32 28.49 -14.63
C ALA A 97 -1.83 28.64 -14.79
N LEU A 98 -2.59 27.57 -14.54
CA LEU A 98 -4.07 27.62 -14.57
C LEU A 98 -4.64 28.53 -13.47
N LYS A 99 -4.05 28.56 -12.29
CA LYS A 99 -4.48 29.46 -11.20
C LYS A 99 -4.23 30.93 -11.53
N GLU A 100 -3.09 31.25 -12.13
CA GLU A 100 -2.79 32.61 -12.59
C GLU A 100 -3.79 33.06 -13.65
N LEU A 101 -4.02 32.25 -14.68
CA LEU A 101 -4.99 32.56 -15.74
C LEU A 101 -6.41 32.76 -15.17
N VAL A 102 -6.85 31.92 -14.23
CA VAL A 102 -8.15 32.07 -13.57
C VAL A 102 -8.21 33.37 -12.76
N ALA A 103 -7.13 33.77 -12.10
CA ALA A 103 -7.08 35.02 -11.36
C ALA A 103 -7.20 36.23 -12.30
N ASP A 104 -6.45 36.24 -13.40
CA ASP A 104 -6.48 37.30 -14.42
C ASP A 104 -7.87 37.43 -15.04
N LEU A 105 -8.46 36.31 -15.49
CA LEU A 105 -9.81 36.28 -16.05
C LEU A 105 -10.87 36.69 -15.02
N SER A 106 -10.66 36.40 -13.73
CA SER A 106 -11.58 36.82 -12.67
C SER A 106 -11.54 38.33 -12.43
N LEU A 107 -10.35 38.93 -12.47
CA LEU A 107 -10.19 40.38 -12.37
C LEU A 107 -10.78 41.11 -13.58
N GLU A 108 -10.52 40.61 -14.79
CA GLU A 108 -11.07 41.18 -16.02
C GLU A 108 -12.60 41.08 -16.04
N ASN A 109 -13.17 39.93 -15.66
CA ASN A 109 -14.62 39.79 -15.50
C ASN A 109 -15.22 40.79 -14.51
N ARG A 110 -14.53 41.06 -13.38
CA ARG A 110 -14.99 42.03 -12.39
C ARG A 110 -14.96 43.45 -12.95
N LEU A 111 -13.91 43.82 -13.69
CA LEU A 111 -13.79 45.13 -14.33
C LEU A 111 -14.85 45.32 -15.40
N LEU A 112 -15.04 44.34 -16.28
CA LEU A 112 -16.08 44.36 -17.30
C LEU A 112 -17.47 44.49 -16.67
N LYS A 113 -17.79 43.69 -15.66
CA LYS A 113 -19.06 43.82 -14.93
C LYS A 113 -19.24 45.21 -14.31
N LYS A 114 -18.20 45.76 -13.68
CA LYS A 114 -18.23 47.11 -13.09
C LYS A 114 -18.46 48.20 -14.15
N ASN A 115 -17.79 48.11 -15.29
CA ASN A 115 -17.92 49.06 -16.39
C ASN A 115 -19.29 48.95 -17.09
N MET A 116 -19.79 47.73 -17.29
CA MET A 116 -21.14 47.49 -17.83
C MET A 116 -22.24 47.96 -16.88
N SER A 117 -22.06 47.81 -15.55
CA SER A 117 -22.98 48.37 -14.56
C SER A 117 -22.87 49.89 -14.41
N GLY A 118 -21.74 50.49 -14.81
CA GLY A 118 -21.53 51.94 -14.81
C GLY A 118 -22.03 52.65 -16.08
N ALA A 119 -22.38 51.90 -17.12
CA ALA A 119 -22.92 52.41 -18.39
C ALA A 119 -24.46 52.34 -18.49
N GLY A 120 -25.15 51.96 -17.40
CA GLY A 120 -26.60 51.77 -17.36
C GLY A 120 -27.31 52.59 -16.29
N GLY A 121 -26.82 53.80 -16.00
CA GLY A 121 -27.44 54.73 -15.04
C GLY A 121 -27.76 56.08 -15.68
N ASP A 122 -28.66 56.10 -16.66
CA ASP A 122 -29.77 57.06 -16.87
C ASP A 122 -30.44 56.70 -18.21
N PRO A 123 -31.76 56.42 -18.24
CA PRO A 123 -32.72 57.52 -18.30
C PRO A 123 -33.97 57.32 -17.43
N GLU A 124 -34.35 58.39 -16.71
CA GLU A 124 -35.66 58.66 -16.05
C GLU A 124 -36.28 57.60 -15.13
#